data_AF-A0A3A8YHU3-F1
#
_entry.id   AF-A0A3A8YHU3-F1
#
_cell.length_a   1.000
_cell.length_b   1.000
_cell.length_c   1.000
_cell.angle_alpha   90.00
_cell.angle_beta   90.00
_cell.angle_gamma   90.00
#
_symmetry.space_group_name_H-M   'P 1'
#
loop_
_entity.id
_entity.type
_entity.pdbx_description
1 polymer ?
#
loop_
_entity_poly.entity_id
_entity_poly.type
_entity_poly.pdbx_seq_one_letter_code
_entity_poly.pdbx_strand_id
1 'polypeptide(L)'
;MTGQELKECIAEIKNSTVPEQSKKKIVNLLYGQMYTNGWIPCRDKNPEEGINPVTQDFYGYQVTFQSGDVTDIRHYKFGNGHWWNGGENMDGYVVAWQPRPEAYQSDGSRATG
;
A
#
# COMPACT_ATOMS: atom_id res chain seq x y z
N MET A 1 -5.03 4.94 -16.71
CA MET A 1 -5.52 3.57 -16.50
C MET A 1 -6.22 3.51 -15.17
N THR A 2 -7.51 3.17 -15.18
CA THR A 2 -8.32 2.96 -13.97
C THR A 2 -7.94 1.64 -13.30
N GLY A 3 -8.34 1.45 -12.04
CA GLY A 3 -8.08 0.19 -11.33
C GLY A 3 -8.73 -1.04 -11.98
N GLN A 4 -9.79 -0.85 -12.77
CA GLN A 4 -10.46 -1.94 -13.48
C GLN A 4 -9.72 -2.32 -14.77
N GLU A 5 -9.32 -1.34 -15.58
CA GLU A 5 -8.49 -1.56 -16.77
C GLU A 5 -7.17 -2.27 -16.41
N LEU A 6 -6.57 -1.93 -15.27
CA LEU A 6 -5.36 -2.59 -14.80
C LEU A 6 -5.61 -4.06 -14.41
N LYS A 7 -6.73 -4.37 -13.75
CA LYS A 7 -7.08 -5.76 -13.40
C LYS A 7 -7.26 -6.61 -14.65
N GLU A 8 -7.88 -6.03 -15.67
CA GLU A 8 -8.05 -6.67 -16.97
C GLU A 8 -6.69 -6.91 -17.65
N CYS A 9 -5.81 -5.90 -17.72
CA CYS A 9 -4.46 -6.07 -18.26
C CYS A 9 -3.64 -7.13 -17.50
N ILE A 10 -3.71 -7.17 -16.17
CA ILE A 10 -3.00 -8.19 -15.39
C ILE A 10 -3.56 -9.59 -15.66
N ALA A 11 -4.88 -9.73 -15.77
CA ALA A 11 -5.53 -11.00 -16.10
C ALA A 11 -5.13 -11.49 -17.50
N GLU A 12 -5.08 -10.59 -18.49
CA GLU A 12 -4.61 -10.89 -19.84
C GLU A 12 -3.15 -11.36 -19.83
N ILE A 13 -2.25 -10.66 -19.14
CA ILE A 13 -0.84 -11.05 -19.04
C ILE A 13 -0.70 -12.42 -18.37
N LYS A 14 -1.44 -12.68 -17.28
CA LYS A 14 -1.42 -13.99 -16.59
C LYS A 14 -1.85 -15.13 -17.51
N ASN A 15 -2.85 -14.91 -18.36
CA ASN A 15 -3.38 -15.90 -19.29
C ASN A 15 -2.66 -15.94 -20.65
N SER A 16 -1.69 -15.05 -20.89
CA SER A 16 -0.94 -15.02 -22.14
C SER A 16 0.03 -16.19 -22.30
N THR A 17 0.58 -16.35 -23.51
CA THR A 17 1.63 -17.33 -23.82
C THR A 17 3.03 -16.86 -23.45
N VAL A 18 3.16 -15.68 -22.84
CA VAL A 18 4.45 -15.12 -22.39
C VAL A 18 5.10 -16.07 -21.37
N PRO A 19 6.43 -16.25 -21.38
CA PRO A 19 7.09 -17.05 -20.35
C PRO A 19 6.80 -16.54 -18.94
N GLU A 20 6.57 -17.44 -17.98
CA GLU A 20 6.17 -17.08 -16.61
C GLU A 20 7.08 -16.06 -15.93
N GLN A 21 8.39 -16.19 -16.15
CA GLN A 21 9.36 -15.25 -15.58
C GLN A 21 9.21 -13.83 -16.15
N SER A 22 8.80 -13.72 -17.42
CA SER A 22 8.49 -12.45 -18.07
C SER A 22 7.12 -11.92 -17.65
N LYS A 23 6.10 -12.79 -17.48
CA LYS A 23 4.80 -12.39 -16.91
C LYS A 23 4.98 -11.75 -15.54
N LYS A 24 5.76 -12.38 -14.65
CA LYS A 24 6.05 -11.86 -13.31
C LYS A 24 6.70 -10.47 -13.36
N LYS A 25 7.66 -10.25 -14.27
CA LYS A 25 8.28 -8.94 -14.47
C LYS A 25 7.27 -7.89 -14.98
N ILE A 26 6.46 -8.23 -15.98
CA ILE A 26 5.47 -7.31 -16.57
C ILE A 26 4.40 -6.95 -15.54
N VAL A 27 3.86 -7.95 -14.83
CA VAL A 27 2.89 -7.74 -13.76
C VAL A 27 3.48 -6.85 -12.65
N ASN A 28 4.73 -7.07 -12.24
CA ASN A 28 5.40 -6.19 -11.28
C ASN A 28 5.60 -4.77 -11.79
N LEU A 29 5.85 -4.57 -13.10
CA LEU A 29 5.93 -3.24 -13.71
C LEU A 29 4.57 -2.55 -13.77
N LEU A 30 3.50 -3.29 -14.06
CA LEU A 30 2.13 -2.78 -14.09
C LEU A 30 1.64 -2.41 -12.69
N TYR A 31 1.93 -3.24 -11.68
CA TYR A 31 1.76 -2.85 -10.27
C TYR A 31 2.64 -1.65 -9.93
N GLY A 32 3.89 -1.62 -10.41
CA GLY A 32 4.81 -0.48 -10.37
C GLY A 32 4.17 0.83 -10.84
N GLN A 33 3.49 0.79 -11.98
CA GLN A 33 2.75 1.93 -12.53
C GLN A 33 1.53 2.28 -11.69
N MET A 34 0.82 1.31 -11.10
CA MET A 34 -0.22 1.58 -10.10
C MET A 34 0.32 2.42 -8.93
N TYR A 35 1.57 2.19 -8.53
CA TYR A 35 2.21 2.92 -7.43
C TYR A 35 2.63 4.35 -7.77
N THR A 36 2.70 4.72 -9.06
CA THR A 36 2.96 6.12 -9.46
C THR A 36 1.80 7.08 -9.13
N ASN A 37 0.63 6.56 -8.73
CA ASN A 37 -0.51 7.33 -8.21
C ASN A 37 -0.41 7.63 -6.69
N GLY A 38 0.81 7.85 -6.17
CA GLY A 38 1.04 8.28 -4.80
C GLY A 38 1.20 7.15 -3.77
N TRP A 39 1.46 5.91 -4.18
CA TRP A 39 1.85 4.86 -3.24
C TRP A 39 3.36 4.85 -3.02
N ILE A 40 3.78 4.64 -1.78
CA ILE A 40 5.17 4.63 -1.36
C ILE A 40 5.57 3.19 -1.03
N PRO A 41 6.57 2.61 -1.73
CA PRO A 41 7.10 1.30 -1.38
C PRO A 41 7.73 1.30 0.03
N CYS A 42 7.46 0.28 0.83
CA CYS A 42 7.98 0.20 2.21
C CYS A 42 9.51 0.15 2.26
N ARG A 43 10.14 -0.39 1.20
CA ARG A 43 11.61 -0.40 1.05
C ARG A 43 12.22 1.00 0.86
N ASP A 44 11.42 1.97 0.43
CA ASP A 44 11.88 3.32 0.15
C ASP A 44 11.62 4.22 1.37
N LYS A 45 10.41 4.16 1.94
CA LYS A 45 10.03 4.89 3.15
C LYS A 45 8.79 4.27 3.79
N ASN A 46 8.73 4.24 5.12
CA ASN A 46 7.51 3.94 5.89
C ASN A 46 6.80 5.24 6.34
N PRO A 47 5.52 5.18 6.73
CA PRO A 47 4.84 6.33 7.31
C PRO A 47 5.55 6.85 8.55
N GLU A 48 5.36 8.11 8.85
CA GLU A 48 5.69 8.63 10.18
C GLU A 48 4.71 8.07 11.20
N GLU A 49 5.23 7.69 12.36
CA GLU A 49 4.39 7.22 13.45
C GLU A 49 3.49 8.35 13.96
N GLY A 50 2.24 7.99 14.26
CA GLY A 50 1.29 8.93 14.80
C GLY A 50 0.09 8.24 15.42
N ILE A 51 -0.50 8.93 16.39
CA ILE A 51 -1.74 8.51 17.04
C ILE A 51 -2.90 9.23 16.35
N ASN A 52 -3.92 8.44 16.00
CA ASN A 52 -5.18 8.95 15.53
C ASN A 52 -5.93 9.61 16.70
N PRO A 53 -6.19 10.93 16.63
CA PRO A 53 -6.80 11.66 17.75
C PRO A 53 -8.25 11.23 18.02
N VAL A 54 -8.93 10.60 17.06
CA VAL A 54 -10.32 10.14 17.21
C VAL A 54 -10.38 8.79 17.91
N THR A 55 -9.60 7.82 17.43
CA THR A 55 -9.65 6.43 17.91
C THR A 55 -8.62 6.15 19.02
N GLN A 56 -7.70 7.08 19.29
CA GLN A 56 -6.66 6.97 20.31
C GLN A 56 -5.74 5.73 20.12
N ASP A 57 -5.52 5.35 18.86
CA ASP A 57 -4.64 4.26 18.44
C ASP A 57 -3.79 4.68 17.23
N PHE A 58 -2.98 3.76 16.68
CA PHE A 58 -2.16 4.06 15.50
C PHE A 58 -3.00 4.38 14.26
N TYR A 59 -2.51 5.29 13.43
CA TYR A 59 -3.12 5.58 12.14
C TYR A 59 -3.22 4.33 11.25
N GLY A 60 -4.37 4.19 10.60
CA GLY A 60 -4.62 3.20 9.55
C GLY A 60 -4.26 3.75 8.18
N TYR A 61 -3.67 2.91 7.34
CA TYR A 61 -3.28 3.22 5.97
C TYR A 61 -3.80 2.15 5.02
N GLN A 62 -4.12 2.56 3.80
CA GLN A 62 -4.23 1.61 2.71
C GLN A 62 -2.84 1.07 2.37
N VAL A 63 -2.77 -0.26 2.27
CA VAL A 63 -1.54 -0.99 1.99
C VAL A 63 -1.75 -1.96 0.84
N THR A 64 -0.70 -2.19 0.06
CA THR A 64 -0.67 -3.32 -0.85
C THR A 64 -0.12 -4.53 -0.11
N PHE A 65 -0.97 -5.54 0.04
CA PHE A 65 -0.63 -6.80 0.67
C PHE A 65 -0.23 -7.82 -0.41
N GLN A 66 0.81 -8.60 -0.12
CA GLN A 66 1.26 -9.69 -0.98
C GLN A 66 1.58 -10.93 -0.14
N SER A 67 0.98 -12.06 -0.53
CA SER A 67 1.32 -13.38 0.02
C SER A 67 1.20 -14.44 -1.06
N GLY A 68 2.32 -15.07 -1.41
CA GLY A 68 2.40 -15.95 -2.58
C GLY A 68 1.96 -15.23 -3.86
N ASP A 69 0.97 -15.79 -4.53
CA ASP A 69 0.40 -15.24 -5.78
C ASP A 69 -0.79 -14.29 -5.55
N VAL A 70 -1.17 -14.06 -4.28
CA VAL A 70 -2.24 -13.15 -3.91
C VAL A 70 -1.68 -11.75 -3.72
N THR A 71 -2.33 -10.77 -4.34
CA THR A 71 -2.05 -9.34 -4.16
C THR A 71 -3.37 -8.58 -4.10
N ASP A 72 -3.60 -7.87 -3.01
CA ASP A 72 -4.81 -7.08 -2.78
C ASP A 72 -4.49 -5.78 -2.00
N ILE A 73 -5.51 -4.93 -1.83
CA ILE A 73 -5.41 -3.70 -1.03
C ILE A 73 -6.11 -3.93 0.31
N ARG A 74 -5.41 -3.64 1.41
CA ARG A 74 -5.92 -3.80 2.79
C ARG A 74 -5.73 -2.53 3.59
N HIS A 75 -6.29 -2.50 4.80
CA HIS A 75 -6.10 -1.41 5.75
C HIS A 75 -5.37 -1.93 6.97
N TYR A 76 -4.12 -1.52 7.14
CA TYR A 76 -3.29 -1.89 8.30
C TYR A 76 -2.89 -0.63 9.07
N LYS A 77 -2.55 -0.80 10.34
CA LYS A 77 -2.04 0.29 11.18
C LYS A 77 -0.51 0.29 11.17
N PHE A 78 0.10 1.48 11.25
CA PHE A 78 1.55 1.60 11.41
C PHE A 78 1.89 2.24 12.74
N GLY A 79 2.72 1.56 13.53
CA GLY A 79 3.17 2.07 14.82
C GLY A 79 4.18 1.16 15.48
N ASN A 80 5.01 1.73 16.37
CA ASN A 80 6.16 1.05 16.94
C ASN A 80 7.08 0.43 15.87
N GLY A 81 7.26 1.10 14.73
CA GLY A 81 8.10 0.67 13.62
C GLY A 81 7.53 -0.45 12.74
N HIS A 82 6.31 -0.91 12.99
CA HIS A 82 5.76 -2.12 12.37
C HIS A 82 4.35 -1.91 11.79
N TRP A 83 4.02 -2.72 10.79
CA TRP A 83 2.67 -2.86 10.26
C TRP A 83 1.87 -3.86 11.08
N TRP A 84 0.65 -3.48 11.47
CA TRP A 84 -0.23 -4.27 12.33
C TRP A 84 -1.61 -4.49 11.74
N ASN A 85 -2.13 -5.71 11.88
CA ASN A 85 -3.52 -6.04 11.63
C ASN A 85 -4.04 -6.97 12.73
N GLY A 86 -5.08 -6.56 13.46
CA GLY A 86 -5.66 -7.41 14.52
C GLY A 86 -4.69 -7.85 15.63
N GLY A 87 -3.57 -7.15 15.82
CA GLY A 87 -2.52 -7.52 16.78
C GLY A 87 -1.37 -8.35 16.19
N GLU A 88 -1.45 -8.74 14.92
CA GLU A 88 -0.38 -9.47 14.23
C GLU A 88 0.57 -8.52 13.46
N ASN A 89 1.86 -8.84 13.47
CA ASN A 89 2.86 -8.13 12.67
C ASN A 89 2.74 -8.55 11.20
N MET A 90 2.63 -7.57 10.31
CA MET A 90 2.36 -7.76 8.89
C MET A 90 3.52 -7.34 7.97
N ASP A 91 4.70 -7.02 8.50
CA ASP A 91 5.81 -6.43 7.73
C ASP A 91 6.21 -7.29 6.53
N GLY A 92 6.20 -8.62 6.69
CA GLY A 92 6.54 -9.57 5.62
C GLY A 92 5.55 -9.60 4.45
N TYR A 93 4.38 -8.96 4.59
CA TYR A 93 3.32 -8.96 3.59
C TYR A 93 3.04 -7.59 2.99
N VAL A 94 3.50 -6.50 3.60
CA VAL A 94 3.21 -5.14 3.12
C VAL A 94 4.29 -4.65 2.16
N VAL A 95 3.90 -4.42 0.91
CA VAL A 95 4.84 -4.02 -0.16
C VAL A 95 4.90 -2.51 -0.34
N ALA A 96 3.76 -1.83 -0.23
CA ALA A 96 3.63 -0.39 -0.39
C ALA A 96 2.45 0.14 0.44
N TRP A 97 2.45 1.43 0.74
CA TRP A 97 1.38 2.11 1.46
C TRP A 97 1.00 3.42 0.78
N GLN A 98 -0.21 3.89 1.01
CA GLN A 98 -0.68 5.16 0.49
C GLN A 98 -0.68 6.24 1.59
N PRO A 99 -0.05 7.40 1.39
CA PRO A 99 -0.20 8.54 2.25
C PRO A 99 -1.65 8.96 2.39
N ARG A 100 -2.00 9.49 3.56
CA ARG A 100 -3.31 10.10 3.76
C ARG A 100 -3.48 11.27 2.78
N PRO A 101 -4.69 11.52 2.25
CA PRO A 101 -4.93 12.71 1.44
C PRO A 101 -4.52 13.96 2.20
N GLU A 102 -4.02 14.97 1.49
CA GLU A 102 -3.47 16.21 2.06
C GLU A 102 -4.43 16.88 3.07
N ALA A 103 -5.74 16.88 2.80
CA ALA A 103 -6.77 17.41 3.70
C ALA A 103 -6.82 16.73 5.10
N TYR A 104 -6.21 15.55 5.25
CA TYR A 104 -6.14 14.80 6.51
C TYR A 104 -4.70 14.61 7.00
N GLN A 105 -3.72 15.21 6.31
CA GLN A 105 -2.38 15.38 6.85
C GLN A 105 -2.47 16.60 7.76
N SER A 106 -2.55 16.35 9.08
CA SER A 106 -2.51 17.40 10.08
C SER A 106 -1.27 18.26 9.84
N ASP A 107 -1.47 19.48 9.37
CA ASP A 107 -0.44 20.50 9.45
C ASP A 107 -0.18 20.70 10.95
N GLY A 108 1.08 20.66 11.38
CA GLY A 108 1.47 20.96 12.76
C GLY A 108 1.21 22.42 13.15
N SER A 109 0.20 23.08 12.58
CA SER A 109 -0.01 24.53 12.65
C SER A 109 -1.48 24.93 12.74
N ARG A 110 -2.22 24.44 13.75
CA ARG A 110 -3.27 25.27 14.37
C ARG A 110 -3.75 24.75 15.73
N ALA A 111 -3.25 25.37 16.80
CA ALA A 111 -4.06 25.99 17.86
C ALA A 111 -3.20 26.26 19.12
N THR A 112 -2.38 27.32 19.09
CA THR A 112 -2.19 28.14 20.30
C THR A 112 -3.13 29.32 20.14
N GLY A 113 -4.32 29.20 20.74
CA GLY A 113 -5.17 30.34 21.09
C GLY A 113 -4.82 30.81 22.49
#